data_AF-A0A0U1NTI5-F1
#
_entry.id   AF-A0A0U1NTI5-F1
#
_cell.length_a   1.000
_cell.length_b   1.000
_cell.length_c   1.000
_cell.angle_alpha   90.00
_cell.angle_beta   90.00
_cell.angle_gamma   90.00
#
_symmetry.space_group_name_H-M   'P 1'
#
loop_
_entity.id
_entity.type
_entity.pdbx_description
1 polymer ?
#
loop_
_entity_poly.entity_id
_entity_poly.type
_entity_poly.pdbx_seq_one_letter_code
_entity_poly.pdbx_strand_id
1 'polypeptide(L)'
;MKKVIIAGVGVALLLGGGIYGMKTVSAAGNQSNVAATAPSTTASEHGNKSVNLSQYKDQIHQLNKLREDHLDLQKQLVEKQDQLLDLTQAAKTSGNKDKMKQAKPVRQQLTKLNREMKPLVKESNTERKALKVALKNGSASDQYNKLIATNQQINDKMKMISAELDQLISILK
;
A
#
# COMPACT_ATOMS: atom_id res chain seq x y z
N MET A 1 -27.53 -41.33 -9.80
CA MET A 1 -26.10 -41.37 -9.45
C MET A 1 -25.52 -39.96 -9.52
N LYS A 2 -24.70 -39.61 -8.53
CA LYS A 2 -24.13 -38.29 -8.24
C LYS A 2 -23.19 -37.81 -9.35
N LYS A 3 -23.21 -36.51 -9.68
CA LYS A 3 -22.00 -35.73 -9.98
C LYS A 3 -22.16 -34.31 -9.42
N VAL A 4 -21.63 -34.14 -8.21
CA VAL A 4 -21.34 -32.85 -7.58
C VAL A 4 -20.08 -32.33 -8.24
N ILE A 5 -20.16 -31.21 -8.96
CA ILE A 5 -18.96 -30.47 -9.37
C ILE A 5 -18.67 -29.45 -8.28
N ILE A 6 -17.60 -29.75 -7.56
CA ILE A 6 -16.98 -28.96 -6.50
C ILE A 6 -16.53 -27.64 -7.11
N ALA A 7 -17.27 -26.56 -6.84
CA ALA A 7 -16.80 -25.20 -7.08
C ALA A 7 -15.76 -24.84 -6.01
N GLY A 8 -14.54 -25.31 -6.22
CA GLY A 8 -13.36 -24.86 -5.49
C GLY A 8 -13.06 -23.42 -5.87
N VAL A 9 -13.64 -22.46 -5.14
CA VAL A 9 -13.22 -21.06 -5.23
C VAL A 9 -11.91 -20.95 -4.47
N GLY A 10 -10.82 -21.06 -5.22
CA GLY A 10 -9.47 -20.80 -4.76
C GLY A 10 -9.40 -19.44 -4.10
N VAL A 11 -8.93 -19.44 -2.85
CA VAL A 11 -8.50 -18.24 -2.15
C VAL A 11 -7.24 -17.76 -2.87
N ALA A 12 -7.42 -16.90 -3.87
CA ALA A 12 -6.34 -16.09 -4.38
C ALA A 12 -5.98 -15.08 -3.28
N LEU A 13 -5.09 -15.50 -2.37
CA LEU A 13 -4.25 -14.63 -1.55
C LEU A 13 -3.45 -13.75 -2.51
N LEU A 14 -4.07 -12.67 -2.97
CA LEU A 14 -3.37 -11.52 -3.55
C LEU A 14 -2.76 -10.73 -2.39
N LEU A 15 -1.81 -11.37 -1.72
CA LEU A 15 -0.74 -10.69 -1.01
C LEU A 15 0.04 -9.94 -2.09
N GLY A 16 -0.35 -8.70 -2.34
CA GLY A 16 0.47 -7.70 -3.02
C GLY A 16 1.67 -7.29 -2.16
N GLY A 17 2.37 -8.28 -1.60
CA GLY A 17 3.66 -8.12 -0.96
C GLY A 17 4.69 -7.88 -2.06
N GLY A 18 5.20 -6.65 -2.11
CA GLY A 18 6.21 -6.24 -3.06
C GLY A 18 7.46 -7.11 -2.95
N ILE A 19 7.77 -7.81 -4.04
CA ILE A 19 9.06 -8.46 -4.26
C ILE A 19 10.07 -7.39 -4.71
N TYR A 20 10.40 -6.41 -3.88
CA TYR A 20 11.53 -5.51 -4.15
C TYR A 20 12.17 -5.05 -2.83
N GLY A 21 13.25 -5.73 -2.44
CA GLY A 21 14.33 -5.09 -1.68
C GLY A 21 14.42 -5.36 -0.17
N MET A 22 14.36 -6.62 0.29
CA MET A 22 15.07 -6.97 1.52
C MET A 22 16.56 -7.12 1.19
N LYS A 23 17.32 -6.03 1.25
CA LYS A 23 18.76 -6.15 1.50
C LYS A 23 18.91 -6.60 2.94
N THR A 24 19.12 -7.89 3.15
CA THR A 24 19.72 -8.40 4.37
C THR A 24 21.15 -7.87 4.40
N VAL A 25 21.40 -6.81 5.17
CA VAL A 25 22.77 -6.45 5.55
C VAL A 25 23.17 -7.46 6.62
N SER A 26 23.71 -8.59 6.17
CA SER A 26 24.49 -9.46 7.05
C SER A 26 25.85 -8.78 7.24
N ALA A 27 26.07 -8.21 8.42
CA ALA A 27 27.39 -7.80 8.87
C ALA A 27 28.19 -9.07 9.22
N ALA A 28 28.70 -9.75 8.19
CA ALA A 28 29.75 -10.74 8.35
C ALA A 28 31.08 -10.03 8.10
N GLY A 29 31.84 -9.84 9.17
CA GLY A 29 33.17 -9.25 9.09
C GLY A 29 34.08 -10.05 8.17
N ASN A 30 34.79 -9.34 7.30
CA ASN A 30 36.05 -9.81 6.75
C ASN A 30 36.94 -8.59 6.50
N GLN A 31 37.88 -8.38 7.42
CA GLN A 31 39.05 -7.55 7.17
C GLN A 31 39.87 -8.19 6.05
N SER A 32 40.00 -7.50 4.93
CA SER A 32 41.09 -7.72 4.00
C SER A 32 41.61 -6.38 3.53
N ASN A 33 42.85 -6.09 3.93
CA ASN A 33 43.68 -5.01 3.43
C ASN A 33 43.64 -4.98 1.90
N VAL A 34 43.31 -3.82 1.32
CA VAL A 34 43.67 -3.51 -0.07
C VAL A 34 44.35 -2.15 -0.07
N ALA A 35 45.56 -2.17 -0.60
CA ALA A 35 46.55 -1.11 -0.60
C ALA A 35 46.05 0.18 -1.26
N ALA A 36 46.57 1.29 -0.78
CA ALA A 36 46.40 2.60 -1.37
C ALA A 36 47.05 2.66 -2.76
N THR A 37 46.21 2.76 -3.79
CA THR A 37 46.61 3.20 -5.12
C THR A 37 45.99 4.58 -5.36
N ALA A 38 46.83 5.49 -5.84
CA ALA A 38 46.64 6.94 -5.98
C ALA A 38 45.27 7.41 -6.53
N PRO A 39 44.83 8.65 -6.20
CA PRO A 39 43.54 9.18 -6.60
C PRO A 39 43.53 9.45 -8.10
N SER A 40 42.75 8.66 -8.84
CA SER A 40 42.37 9.01 -10.20
C SER A 40 41.46 10.22 -10.15
N THR A 41 41.99 11.36 -10.57
CA THR A 41 41.27 12.57 -10.97
C THR A 41 40.36 12.26 -12.16
N THR A 42 39.14 11.80 -11.89
CA THR A 42 37.97 12.06 -12.73
C THR A 42 36.95 12.75 -11.85
N ALA A 43 37.12 14.07 -11.75
CA ALA A 43 36.09 14.97 -11.25
C ALA A 43 34.83 14.77 -12.12
N SER A 44 33.93 13.89 -11.68
CA SER A 44 32.56 13.96 -12.13
C SER A 44 31.99 15.24 -11.54
N GLU A 45 31.70 16.19 -12.42
CA GLU A 45 30.81 17.32 -12.16
C GLU A 45 29.43 16.77 -11.76
N HIS A 46 29.30 16.23 -10.56
CA HIS A 46 28.03 16.15 -9.86
C HIS A 46 27.92 17.45 -9.09
N GLY A 47 27.49 18.49 -9.80
CA GLY A 47 26.95 19.68 -9.18
C GLY A 47 25.86 19.23 -8.21
N ASN A 48 26.21 19.16 -6.93
CA ASN A 48 25.29 19.04 -5.82
C ASN A 48 24.44 20.31 -5.80
N LYS A 49 23.46 20.41 -6.71
CA LYS A 49 22.33 21.30 -6.50
C LYS A 49 21.64 20.77 -5.25
N SER A 50 21.97 21.36 -4.11
CA SER A 50 21.24 21.16 -2.87
C SER A 50 19.78 21.48 -3.18
N VAL A 51 18.94 20.45 -3.21
CA VAL A 51 17.50 20.63 -3.41
C VAL A 51 17.01 21.48 -2.25
N ASN A 52 16.59 22.71 -2.53
CA ASN A 52 16.02 23.55 -1.51
C ASN A 52 14.64 23.01 -1.16
N LEU A 53 14.56 22.22 -0.09
CA LEU A 53 13.32 21.61 0.40
C LEU A 53 12.46 22.59 1.20
N SER A 54 13.02 23.71 1.66
CA SER A 54 12.26 24.66 2.50
C SER A 54 11.09 25.29 1.75
N GLN A 55 11.21 25.46 0.44
CA GLN A 55 10.15 25.99 -0.43
C GLN A 55 8.97 25.01 -0.58
N TYR A 56 9.14 23.73 -0.21
CA TYR A 56 8.12 22.69 -0.31
C TYR A 56 7.65 22.20 1.07
N LYS A 57 7.96 22.95 2.13
CA LYS A 57 7.72 22.54 3.52
C LYS A 57 6.27 22.14 3.77
N ASP A 58 5.32 22.95 3.31
CA ASP A 58 3.89 22.70 3.55
C ASP A 58 3.40 21.46 2.81
N GLN A 59 3.82 21.27 1.55
CA GLN A 59 3.51 20.08 0.77
C GLN A 59 4.10 18.81 1.41
N ILE A 60 5.30 18.89 1.96
CA ILE A 60 5.93 17.78 2.70
C ILE A 60 5.13 17.45 3.95
N HIS A 61 4.72 18.45 4.73
CA HIS A 61 3.90 18.23 5.92
C HIS A 61 2.54 17.60 5.57
N GLN A 62 1.88 18.09 4.52
CA GLN A 62 0.61 17.52 4.07
C GLN A 62 0.78 16.07 3.62
N LEU A 63 1.83 15.76 2.87
CA LEU A 63 2.12 14.39 2.44
C LEU A 63 2.42 13.45 3.62
N ASN A 64 3.14 13.95 4.62
CA ASN A 64 3.40 13.19 5.86
C ASN A 64 2.10 12.93 6.62
N LYS A 65 1.23 13.93 6.74
CA LYS A 65 -0.07 13.76 7.40
C LYS A 65 -0.93 12.71 6.70
N LEU A 66 -0.98 12.75 5.37
CA LEU A 66 -1.67 11.72 4.57
C LEU A 66 -1.08 10.33 4.78
N ARG A 67 0.23 10.23 4.99
CA ARG A 67 0.91 8.95 5.27
C ARG A 67 0.60 8.43 6.67
N GLU A 68 0.51 9.31 7.67
CA GLU A 68 0.06 8.91 9.01
C GLU A 68 -1.37 8.38 8.96
N ASP A 69 -2.28 9.13 8.35
CA ASP A 69 -3.68 8.72 8.19
C ASP A 69 -3.80 7.38 7.42
N HIS A 70 -2.94 7.17 6.41
CA HIS A 70 -2.87 5.92 5.68
C HIS A 70 -2.50 4.73 6.58
N LEU A 71 -1.49 4.89 7.43
CA LEU A 71 -1.04 3.83 8.33
C LEU A 71 -2.08 3.50 9.40
N ASP A 72 -2.76 4.53 9.92
CA ASP A 72 -3.86 4.34 10.87
C ASP A 72 -5.04 3.58 10.23
N LEU A 73 -5.42 3.95 9.00
CA LEU A 73 -6.44 3.22 8.24
C LEU A 73 -5.99 1.78 7.97
N GLN A 74 -4.73 1.56 7.61
CA GLN A 74 -4.21 0.22 7.35
C GLN A 74 -4.30 -0.67 8.61
N LYS A 75 -3.92 -0.13 9.77
CA LYS A 75 -4.05 -0.82 11.05
C LYS A 75 -5.50 -1.24 11.31
N GLN A 76 -6.44 -0.31 11.18
CA GLN A 76 -7.87 -0.57 11.37
C GLN A 76 -8.42 -1.61 10.39
N LEU A 77 -7.96 -1.60 9.14
CA LEU A 77 -8.38 -2.59 8.15
C LEU A 77 -7.89 -4.00 8.50
N VAL A 78 -6.66 -4.14 9.00
CA VAL A 78 -6.11 -5.44 9.44
C VAL A 78 -6.92 -5.98 10.62
N GLU A 79 -7.17 -5.16 11.65
CA GLU A 79 -7.96 -5.57 12.82
C GLU A 79 -9.37 -6.06 12.43
N LYS A 80 -10.03 -5.36 11.49
CA LYS A 80 -11.35 -5.78 10.98
C LYS A 80 -11.28 -7.06 10.15
N GLN A 81 -10.23 -7.25 9.37
CA GLN A 81 -10.03 -8.47 8.58
C GLN A 81 -9.85 -9.69 9.48
N ASP A 82 -9.06 -9.55 10.56
CA ASP A 82 -8.86 -10.61 11.54
C ASP A 82 -10.19 -10.99 12.20
N GLN A 83 -10.96 -10.00 12.67
CA GLN A 83 -12.29 -10.24 13.22
C GLN A 83 -13.23 -10.96 12.22
N LEU A 84 -13.15 -10.61 10.94
CA LEU A 84 -13.96 -11.23 9.90
C LEU A 84 -13.58 -12.67 9.58
N LEU A 85 -12.32 -13.06 9.78
CA LEU A 85 -11.90 -14.45 9.65
C LEU A 85 -12.62 -15.32 10.69
N ASP A 86 -12.59 -14.89 11.95
CA ASP A 86 -13.25 -15.59 13.06
C ASP A 86 -14.77 -15.69 12.85
N LEU A 87 -15.42 -14.57 12.51
CA LEU A 87 -16.86 -14.54 12.25
C LEU A 87 -17.26 -15.38 11.04
N THR A 88 -16.46 -15.35 9.97
CA THR A 88 -16.72 -16.18 8.78
C THR A 88 -16.57 -17.67 9.11
N GLN A 89 -15.59 -18.05 9.94
CA GLN A 89 -15.41 -19.42 10.38
C GLN A 89 -16.57 -19.89 11.26
N ALA A 90 -16.98 -19.09 12.23
CA ALA A 90 -18.14 -19.38 13.08
C ALA A 90 -19.43 -19.56 12.26
N ALA A 91 -19.72 -18.64 11.33
CA ALA A 91 -20.92 -18.72 10.49
C ALA A 91 -20.93 -19.95 9.56
N LYS A 92 -19.75 -20.41 9.11
CA LYS A 92 -19.62 -21.66 8.33
C LYS A 92 -19.90 -22.89 9.19
N THR A 93 -19.32 -22.95 10.40
CA THR A 93 -19.50 -24.08 11.33
C THR A 93 -20.94 -24.20 11.79
N SER A 94 -21.62 -23.08 12.03
CA SER A 94 -23.03 -23.06 12.45
C SER A 94 -24.03 -23.27 11.30
N GLY A 95 -23.57 -23.39 10.05
CA GLY A 95 -24.43 -23.57 8.88
C GLY A 95 -25.34 -22.39 8.56
N ASN A 96 -25.00 -21.17 8.99
CA ASN A 96 -25.87 -19.99 8.83
C ASN A 96 -25.80 -19.42 7.40
N LYS A 97 -26.46 -20.12 6.47
CA LYS A 97 -26.46 -19.81 5.03
C LYS A 97 -27.08 -18.45 4.71
N ASP A 98 -28.00 -17.95 5.53
CA ASP A 98 -28.69 -16.69 5.26
C ASP A 98 -27.80 -15.48 5.54
N LYS A 99 -27.06 -15.47 6.67
CA LYS A 99 -26.02 -14.45 6.92
C LYS A 99 -24.96 -14.44 5.82
N MET A 100 -24.54 -15.63 5.36
CA MET A 100 -23.56 -15.75 4.27
C MET A 100 -24.08 -15.23 2.93
N LYS A 101 -25.38 -15.40 2.63
CA LYS A 101 -26.01 -14.82 1.43
C LYS A 101 -26.10 -13.30 1.53
N GLN A 102 -26.48 -12.75 2.68
CA GLN A 102 -26.57 -11.30 2.93
C GLN A 102 -25.19 -10.63 2.86
N ALA A 103 -24.13 -11.34 3.25
CA ALA A 103 -22.75 -10.87 3.18
C ALA A 103 -22.17 -10.82 1.74
N LYS A 104 -22.78 -11.53 0.78
CA LYS A 104 -22.30 -11.62 -0.61
C LYS A 104 -22.20 -10.27 -1.34
N PRO A 105 -23.23 -9.40 -1.37
CA PRO A 105 -23.14 -8.10 -2.03
C PRO A 105 -22.04 -7.21 -1.44
N VAL A 106 -21.87 -7.19 -0.12
CA VAL A 106 -20.81 -6.43 0.58
C VAL A 106 -19.42 -6.92 0.15
N ARG A 107 -19.21 -8.24 0.04
CA ARG A 107 -17.95 -8.81 -0.49
C ARG A 107 -17.68 -8.42 -1.94
N GLN A 108 -18.72 -8.31 -2.77
CA GLN A 108 -18.58 -7.84 -4.16
C GLN A 108 -18.18 -6.37 -4.20
N GLN A 109 -18.77 -5.54 -3.35
CA GLN A 109 -18.43 -4.13 -3.23
C GLN A 109 -16.99 -3.93 -2.74
N LEU A 110 -16.55 -4.69 -1.74
CA LEU A 110 -15.14 -4.73 -1.30
C LEU A 110 -14.21 -5.11 -2.45
N THR A 111 -14.58 -6.10 -3.27
CA THR A 111 -13.77 -6.51 -4.43
C THR A 111 -13.67 -5.39 -5.46
N LYS A 112 -14.77 -4.66 -5.70
CA LYS A 112 -14.81 -3.50 -6.60
C LYS A 112 -13.91 -2.37 -6.09
N LEU A 113 -14.04 -1.98 -4.82
CA LEU A 113 -13.22 -0.94 -4.20
C LEU A 113 -11.73 -1.29 -4.25
N ASN A 114 -11.37 -2.55 -3.97
CA ASN A 114 -9.98 -3.01 -4.10
C ASN A 114 -9.45 -2.94 -5.53
N ARG A 115 -10.30 -3.23 -6.54
CA ARG A 115 -9.92 -3.07 -7.96
C ARG A 115 -9.71 -1.61 -8.34
N GLU A 116 -10.54 -0.71 -7.83
CA GLU A 116 -10.43 0.74 -8.05
C GLU A 116 -9.23 1.35 -7.32
N MET A 117 -8.83 0.82 -6.16
CA MET A 117 -7.68 1.30 -5.40
C MET A 117 -6.34 0.93 -6.05
N LYS A 118 -6.25 -0.23 -6.73
CA LYS A 118 -5.03 -0.70 -7.41
C LYS A 118 -4.41 0.32 -8.39
N PRO A 119 -5.15 0.92 -9.35
CA PRO A 119 -4.58 1.92 -10.25
C PRO A 119 -4.08 3.17 -9.49
N LEU A 120 -4.79 3.63 -8.45
CA LEU A 120 -4.36 4.78 -7.64
C LEU A 120 -3.02 4.52 -6.94
N VAL A 121 -2.82 3.31 -6.40
CA VAL A 121 -1.53 2.93 -5.80
C VAL A 121 -0.40 2.90 -6.85
N LYS A 122 -0.69 2.48 -8.08
CA LYS A 122 0.30 2.53 -9.18
C LYS A 122 0.61 3.97 -9.59
N GLU A 123 -0.41 4.82 -9.62
CA GLU A 123 -0.28 6.26 -9.92
C GLU A 123 0.57 6.96 -8.86
N SER A 124 0.27 6.77 -7.57
CA SER A 124 1.07 7.33 -6.45
C SER A 124 2.54 6.92 -6.52
N ASN A 125 2.82 5.66 -6.90
CA ASN A 125 4.20 5.20 -7.11
C ASN A 125 4.88 5.89 -8.30
N THR A 126 4.12 6.15 -9.36
CA THR A 126 4.61 6.85 -10.57
C THR A 126 4.89 8.32 -10.25
N GLU A 127 3.97 8.99 -9.57
CA GLU A 127 4.10 10.38 -9.11
C GLU A 127 5.27 10.54 -8.14
N ARG A 128 5.49 9.58 -7.23
CA ARG A 128 6.67 9.61 -6.33
C ARG A 128 7.99 9.57 -7.11
N LYS A 129 8.06 8.77 -8.18
CA LYS A 129 9.24 8.73 -9.06
C LYS A 129 9.40 10.06 -9.81
N ALA A 130 8.31 10.61 -10.34
CA ALA A 130 8.31 11.89 -11.04
C ALA A 130 8.71 13.05 -10.12
N LEU A 131 8.21 13.07 -8.87
CA LEU A 131 8.57 14.03 -7.85
C LEU A 131 10.08 14.01 -7.56
N LYS A 132 10.69 12.83 -7.45
CA LYS A 132 12.14 12.69 -7.25
C LYS A 132 12.94 13.31 -8.39
N VAL A 133 12.46 13.22 -9.63
CA VAL A 133 13.09 13.88 -10.79
C VAL A 133 12.86 15.40 -10.74
N ALA A 134 11.63 15.83 -10.47
CA ALA A 134 11.26 17.23 -10.41
C ALA A 134 11.99 18.00 -9.30
N LEU A 135 12.26 17.36 -8.16
CA LEU A 135 13.06 17.93 -7.07
C LEU A 135 14.49 18.26 -7.50
N LYS A 136 15.11 17.43 -8.36
CA LYS A 136 16.45 17.71 -8.91
C LYS A 136 16.46 18.89 -9.87
N ASN A 137 15.34 19.12 -10.55
CA ASN A 137 15.19 20.14 -11.58
C ASN A 137 14.60 21.47 -11.03
N GLY A 138 14.19 21.50 -9.76
CA GLY A 138 13.59 22.68 -9.13
C GLY A 138 12.13 22.94 -9.50
N SER A 139 11.43 21.97 -10.09
CA SER A 139 10.05 22.09 -10.60
C SER A 139 9.07 21.12 -9.93
N ALA A 140 9.18 20.95 -8.61
CA ALA A 140 8.50 19.89 -7.87
C ALA A 140 7.06 20.19 -7.42
N SER A 141 6.62 21.45 -7.47
CA SER A 141 5.31 21.88 -6.95
C SER A 141 4.14 21.06 -7.52
N ASP A 142 4.05 20.94 -8.85
CA ASP A 142 2.97 20.20 -9.51
C ASP A 142 2.98 18.71 -9.15
N GLN A 143 4.18 18.13 -8.99
CA GLN A 143 4.32 16.72 -8.63
C GLN A 143 3.94 16.47 -7.17
N TYR A 144 4.19 17.42 -6.27
CA TYR A 144 3.66 17.38 -4.91
C TYR A 144 2.13 17.38 -4.92
N ASN A 145 1.51 18.32 -5.65
CA ASN A 145 0.05 18.45 -5.70
C ASN A 145 -0.62 17.19 -6.25
N LYS A 146 -0.06 16.61 -7.32
CA LYS A 146 -0.51 15.33 -7.87
C LYS A 146 -0.41 14.19 -6.84
N LEU A 147 0.76 14.03 -6.22
CA LEU A 147 0.98 13.00 -5.22
C LEU A 147 0.07 13.14 -3.99
N ILE A 148 -0.19 14.38 -3.56
CA ILE A 148 -1.13 14.69 -2.47
C ILE A 148 -2.54 14.27 -2.86
N ALA A 149 -3.01 14.66 -4.05
CA ALA A 149 -4.34 14.33 -4.54
C ALA A 149 -4.54 12.80 -4.64
N THR A 150 -3.56 12.09 -5.19
CA THR A 150 -3.65 10.62 -5.32
C THR A 150 -3.63 9.92 -3.98
N ASN A 151 -2.80 10.37 -3.02
CA ASN A 151 -2.82 9.79 -1.66
C ASN A 151 -4.10 10.10 -0.89
N GLN A 152 -4.71 11.27 -1.10
CA GLN A 152 -6.03 11.59 -0.57
C GLN A 152 -7.08 10.59 -1.10
N GLN A 153 -7.10 10.36 -2.41
CA GLN A 153 -8.01 9.39 -3.03
C GLN A 153 -7.80 7.96 -2.53
N ILE A 154 -6.55 7.54 -2.30
CA ILE A 154 -6.24 6.24 -1.69
C ILE A 154 -6.83 6.16 -0.28
N ASN A 155 -6.60 7.16 0.56
CA ASN A 155 -7.14 7.18 1.93
C ASN A 155 -8.67 7.17 1.94
N ASP A 156 -9.31 7.90 1.03
CA ASP A 156 -10.77 7.89 0.91
C ASP A 156 -11.31 6.53 0.47
N LYS A 157 -10.61 5.83 -0.45
CA LYS A 157 -10.95 4.44 -0.79
C LYS A 157 -10.76 3.48 0.38
N MET A 158 -9.71 3.66 1.19
CA MET A 158 -9.50 2.87 2.40
C MET A 158 -10.60 3.09 3.45
N LYS A 159 -11.09 4.32 3.62
CA LYS A 159 -12.25 4.62 4.47
C LYS A 159 -13.51 3.90 3.98
N MET A 160 -13.77 3.92 2.68
CA MET A 160 -14.89 3.17 2.08
C MET A 160 -14.75 1.67 2.34
N ILE A 161 -13.54 1.10 2.15
CA ILE A 161 -13.27 -0.31 2.45
C ILE A 161 -13.54 -0.59 3.93
N SER A 162 -13.11 0.27 4.85
CA SER A 162 -13.36 0.10 6.28
C SER A 162 -14.85 0.04 6.59
N ALA A 163 -15.65 0.94 6.01
CA ALA A 163 -17.10 0.96 6.21
C ALA A 163 -17.78 -0.32 5.72
N GLU A 164 -17.35 -0.84 4.56
CA GLU A 164 -17.86 -2.12 4.03
C GLU A 164 -17.45 -3.31 4.92
N LEU A 165 -16.25 -3.28 5.52
CA LEU A 165 -15.84 -4.30 6.49
C LEU A 165 -16.69 -4.23 7.77
N ASP A 166 -17.02 -3.03 8.26
CA ASP A 166 -17.93 -2.85 9.40
C ASP A 166 -19.33 -3.40 9.11
N GLN A 167 -19.85 -3.15 7.90
CA GLN A 167 -21.11 -3.73 7.45
C GLN A 167 -21.03 -5.26 7.39
N LEU A 168 -19.92 -5.83 6.89
CA LEU A 168 -19.72 -7.28 6.83
C LEU A 168 -19.67 -7.89 8.24
N ILE A 169 -18.98 -7.22 9.18
CA ILE A 169 -18.92 -7.62 10.59
C ILE A 169 -20.33 -7.61 11.19
N SER A 170 -21.12 -6.56 10.93
CA SER A 170 -22.49 -6.47 11.44
C SER A 170 -23.42 -7.57 10.90
N ILE A 171 -23.22 -8.04 9.67
CA ILE A 171 -24.01 -9.13 9.10
C ILE A 171 -23.63 -10.49 9.71
N LEU A 172 -22.34 -10.67 10.03
CA LEU A 172 -21.82 -11.97 10.46
C LEU A 172 -21.82 -12.19 11.98
N LYS A 173 -21.79 -11.13 12.79
CA LYS A 173 -22.09 -11.18 14.23
C LYS A 173 -23.51 -11.72 14.43
#